data_AF-A0AAU8K918-F1
#
_entry.id   AF-A0AAU8K918-F1
#
_cell.length_a   1.000
_cell.length_b   1.000
_cell.length_c   1.000
_cell.angle_alpha   90.00
_cell.angle_beta   90.00
_cell.angle_gamma   90.00
#
_symmetry.space_group_name_H-M   'P 1'
#
loop_
_entity.id
_entity.type
_entity.pdbx_description
1 polymer ?
#
loop_
_entity_poly.entity_id
_entity_poly.type
_entity_poly.pdbx_seq_one_letter_code
_entity_poly.pdbx_strand_id
1 'polypeptide(L)'
;MQYRCAKWSGSHLRMMLFARRALLRAPAGSPLAGIYLHALSELNERTGNIFHYTWPVRRHLRAVTASLTALPEDNPHLPVLRHLLAYHLSRAGLFTQALEQFRLIGRWCGASPWRDQGTPTATFDLARGVAVRLSRTSPLPAPPTRDLLHHHG
;
A
#
# COMPACT_ATOMS: atom_id res chain seq x y z
N MET A 1 -8.77 26.63 4.37
CA MET A 1 -7.56 27.47 4.24
C MET A 1 -6.32 26.57 4.30
N GLN A 2 -5.67 26.37 3.14
CA GLN A 2 -4.31 25.88 2.88
C GLN A 2 -3.77 24.62 3.61
N TYR A 3 -4.14 23.41 3.16
CA TYR A 3 -3.36 22.19 3.45
C TYR A 3 -2.65 21.67 2.17
N ARG A 4 -2.05 22.60 1.42
CA ARG A 4 -1.23 22.29 0.24
C ARG A 4 0.08 23.05 0.31
N CYS A 5 0.66 23.16 1.50
CA CYS A 5 2.07 23.48 1.61
C CYS A 5 2.81 22.37 0.86
N ALA A 6 3.51 22.73 -0.21
CA ALA A 6 4.37 21.82 -0.93
C ALA A 6 5.37 21.22 0.08
N LYS A 7 5.09 19.99 0.55
CA LYS A 7 5.94 19.26 1.51
C LYS A 7 7.36 19.04 0.94
N TRP A 8 7.51 19.28 -0.35
CA TRP A 8 8.74 19.15 -1.13
C TRP A 8 8.97 20.44 -1.92
N SER A 9 9.98 21.22 -1.54
CA SER A 9 10.39 22.48 -2.18
C SER A 9 11.20 22.28 -3.46
N GLY A 10 10.80 21.34 -4.34
CA GLY A 10 11.59 20.99 -5.52
C GLY A 10 10.82 20.30 -6.65
N SER A 11 11.53 20.04 -7.75
CA SER A 11 11.00 19.32 -8.92
C SER A 11 10.65 17.86 -8.59
N HIS A 12 9.69 17.26 -9.32
CA HIS A 12 9.31 15.85 -9.18
C HIS A 12 10.52 14.91 -9.21
N LEU A 13 11.50 15.21 -10.05
CA LEU A 13 12.75 14.45 -10.15
C LEU A 13 13.55 14.48 -8.84
N ARG A 14 13.72 15.66 -8.20
CA ARG A 14 14.45 15.78 -6.93
C ARG A 14 13.74 15.03 -5.80
N MET A 15 12.41 15.15 -5.73
CA MET A 15 11.60 14.40 -4.77
C MET A 15 11.76 12.89 -4.94
N MET A 16 11.59 12.39 -6.17
CA MET A 16 11.73 10.95 -6.46
C MET A 16 13.15 10.43 -6.21
N LEU A 17 14.18 11.24 -6.50
CA LEU A 17 15.58 10.90 -6.20
C LEU A 17 15.82 10.81 -4.68
N PHE A 18 15.30 11.76 -3.91
CA PHE A 18 15.38 11.73 -2.45
C PHE A 18 14.68 10.48 -1.89
N ALA A 19 13.44 10.22 -2.33
CA ALA A 19 12.65 9.09 -1.87
C ALA A 19 13.29 7.75 -2.22
N ARG A 20 13.91 7.64 -3.41
CA ARG A 20 14.70 6.46 -3.79
C ARG A 20 15.91 6.29 -2.88
N ARG A 21 16.63 7.35 -2.52
CA ARG A 21 17.77 7.27 -1.59
C ARG A 21 17.32 6.87 -0.19
N ALA A 22 16.19 7.39 0.29
CA ALA A 22 15.60 7.02 1.57
C ALA A 22 15.25 5.52 1.62
N LEU A 23 14.65 4.98 0.55
CA LEU A 23 14.42 3.55 0.41
C LEU A 23 15.71 2.73 0.45
N LEU A 24 16.71 3.09 -0.36
CA LEU A 24 17.96 2.32 -0.48
C LEU A 24 18.85 2.38 0.78
N ARG A 25 18.66 3.40 1.62
CA ARG A 25 19.45 3.62 2.84
C ARG A 25 18.64 3.43 4.12
N ALA A 26 17.41 2.93 4.02
CA ALA A 26 16.59 2.68 5.19
C ALA A 26 17.29 1.65 6.09
N PRO A 27 17.54 1.97 7.37
CA PRO A 27 18.01 0.98 8.33
C PRO A 27 17.02 -0.18 8.44
N ALA A 28 17.51 -1.38 8.75
CA ALA A 28 16.64 -2.51 9.06
C ALA A 28 15.68 -2.15 10.20
N GLY A 29 14.40 -2.52 10.09
CA GLY A 29 13.38 -2.17 11.08
C GLY A 29 12.93 -0.70 11.07
N SER A 30 13.35 0.11 10.09
CA SER A 30 12.94 1.52 9.97
C SER A 30 11.78 1.71 8.97
N PRO A 31 10.76 2.54 9.29
CA PRO A 31 9.66 2.84 8.36
C PRO A 31 10.09 3.77 7.21
N LEU A 32 11.36 4.17 7.14
CA LEU A 32 11.87 5.16 6.18
C LEU A 32 11.67 4.76 4.71
N ALA A 33 11.64 3.46 4.41
CA ALA A 33 11.28 2.95 3.09
C ALA A 33 9.89 3.45 2.62
N GLY A 34 8.97 3.70 3.55
CA GLY A 34 7.64 4.25 3.30
C GLY A 34 7.63 5.65 2.66
N ILE A 35 8.70 6.43 2.79
CA ILE A 35 8.83 7.74 2.10
C ILE A 35 8.65 7.59 0.58
N TYR A 36 9.09 6.46 0.02
CA TYR A 36 8.91 6.18 -1.41
C TYR A 36 7.44 6.14 -1.83
N LEU A 37 6.56 5.60 -0.98
CA LEU A 37 5.12 5.52 -1.25
C LEU A 37 4.49 6.92 -1.21
N HIS A 38 4.87 7.75 -0.24
CA HIS A 38 4.40 9.13 -0.17
C HIS A 38 4.84 9.96 -1.39
N ALA A 39 6.09 9.79 -1.85
CA ALA A 39 6.58 10.46 -3.06
C ALA A 39 5.82 10.02 -4.33
N LEU A 40 5.49 8.72 -4.45
CA LEU A 40 4.64 8.23 -5.55
C LEU A 40 3.22 8.80 -5.47
N SER A 41 2.64 8.92 -4.28
CA SER A 41 1.32 9.53 -4.09
C SER A 41 1.32 10.99 -4.53
N GLU A 42 2.31 11.78 -4.08
CA GLU A 42 2.47 13.18 -4.49
C GLU A 42 2.68 13.30 -6.02
N LEU A 43 3.48 12.42 -6.61
CA LEU A 43 3.71 12.40 -8.06
C LEU A 43 2.40 12.12 -8.83
N ASN A 44 1.59 11.17 -8.35
CA ASN A 44 0.28 10.86 -8.93
C ASN A 44 -0.66 12.05 -8.87
N GLU A 45 -0.75 12.70 -7.72
CA GLU A 45 -1.63 13.85 -7.51
C GLU A 45 -1.25 15.02 -8.42
N ARG A 46 0.05 15.30 -8.58
CA ARG A 46 0.52 16.43 -9.39
C ARG A 46 0.47 16.20 -10.89
N THR A 47 0.63 14.96 -11.33
CA THR A 47 0.73 14.64 -12.76
C THR A 47 -0.55 14.02 -13.35
N GLY A 48 -1.43 13.47 -12.51
CA GLY A 48 -2.54 12.63 -12.93
C GLY A 48 -2.12 11.35 -13.67
N ASN A 49 -0.81 11.09 -13.77
CA ASN A 49 -0.26 10.16 -14.74
C ASN A 49 0.03 8.80 -14.10
N ILE A 50 -0.67 7.77 -14.56
CA ILE A 50 -0.53 6.39 -14.09
C ILE A 50 0.60 5.62 -14.79
N PHE A 51 1.19 6.17 -15.86
CA PHE A 51 2.18 5.52 -16.72
C PHE A 51 3.60 5.52 -16.16
N HIS A 52 3.84 6.07 -14.96
CA HIS A 52 5.18 6.08 -14.34
C HIS A 52 5.54 4.76 -13.63
N TYR A 53 4.65 3.75 -13.56
CA TYR A 53 4.95 2.41 -13.00
C TYR A 53 5.83 1.54 -13.92
N THR A 54 6.98 2.10 -14.28
CA THR A 54 8.05 1.47 -15.06
C THR A 54 8.66 0.29 -14.30
N TRP A 55 9.47 -0.52 -14.99
CA TRP A 55 10.17 -1.65 -14.38
C TRP A 55 11.00 -1.26 -13.13
N PRO A 56 11.75 -0.14 -13.12
CA PRO A 56 12.41 0.35 -11.91
C PRO A 56 11.46 0.62 -10.74
N VAL A 57 10.30 1.25 -10.99
CA VAL A 57 9.32 1.54 -9.93
C VAL A 57 8.76 0.24 -9.34
N ARG A 58 8.44 -0.75 -10.18
CA ARG A 58 8.02 -2.10 -9.72
C ARG A 58 9.09 -2.75 -8.85
N ARG A 59 10.37 -2.61 -9.19
CA ARG A 59 11.49 -3.11 -8.36
C ARG A 59 11.56 -2.40 -7.02
N HIS A 60 11.41 -1.08 -6.99
CA HIS A 60 11.40 -0.31 -5.74
C HIS A 60 10.18 -0.65 -4.86
N LEU A 61 8.99 -0.87 -5.44
CA LEU A 61 7.82 -1.32 -4.69
C LEU A 61 8.06 -2.67 -4.00
N ARG A 62 8.69 -3.63 -4.69
CA ARG A 62 9.10 -4.90 -4.06
C ARG A 62 10.10 -4.70 -2.92
N ALA A 63 11.06 -3.79 -3.08
CA ALA A 63 12.00 -3.45 -2.01
C ALA A 63 11.29 -2.81 -0.81
N VAL A 64 10.32 -1.92 -1.04
CA VAL A 64 9.48 -1.37 0.03
C VAL A 64 8.71 -2.49 0.74
N THR A 65 8.11 -3.42 0.00
CA THR A 65 7.43 -4.60 0.60
C THR A 65 8.37 -5.33 1.55
N ALA A 66 9.58 -5.68 1.11
CA ALA A 66 10.56 -6.36 1.96
C ALA A 66 10.93 -5.55 3.20
N SER A 67 11.14 -4.23 3.07
CA SER A 67 11.42 -3.35 4.21
C SER A 67 10.27 -3.27 5.20
N LEU A 68 9.02 -3.20 4.75
CA LEU A 68 7.86 -3.15 5.64
C LEU A 68 7.57 -4.50 6.33
N THR A 69 7.88 -5.62 5.67
CA THR A 69 7.81 -6.96 6.30
C THR A 69 8.80 -7.10 7.45
N ALA A 70 9.93 -6.39 7.41
CA ALA A 70 10.94 -6.40 8.48
C ALA A 70 10.62 -5.45 9.65
N LEU A 71 9.49 -4.73 9.61
CA LEU A 71 9.07 -3.85 10.71
C LEU A 71 8.42 -4.65 11.85
N PRO A 72 8.57 -4.21 13.12
CA PRO A 72 7.74 -4.71 14.22
C PRO A 72 6.26 -4.56 13.90
N GLU A 73 5.44 -5.55 14.28
CA GLU A 73 4.00 -5.55 13.99
C GLU A 73 3.25 -4.39 14.67
N ASP A 74 3.75 -3.94 15.82
CA ASP A 74 3.24 -2.82 16.61
C ASP A 74 3.75 -1.45 16.14
N ASN A 75 4.55 -1.40 15.06
CA ASN A 75 5.04 -0.14 14.53
C ASN A 75 3.88 0.77 14.11
N PRO A 76 3.76 2.00 14.66
CA PRO A 76 2.57 2.84 14.48
C PRO A 76 2.37 3.31 13.04
N HIS A 77 3.40 3.30 12.20
CA HIS A 77 3.31 3.71 10.81
C HIS A 77 2.88 2.56 9.87
N LEU A 78 3.06 1.31 10.29
CA LEU A 78 2.88 0.14 9.45
C LEU A 78 1.46 0.01 8.88
N PRO A 79 0.37 0.22 9.65
CA PRO A 79 -0.99 0.11 9.10
C PRO A 79 -1.23 1.07 7.93
N VAL A 80 -0.87 2.35 8.09
CA VAL A 80 -1.05 3.38 7.05
C VAL A 80 -0.16 3.10 5.83
N LEU A 81 1.09 2.67 6.06
CA LEU A 81 2.00 2.33 4.96
C LEU A 81 1.53 1.11 4.16
N ARG A 82 0.89 0.12 4.79
CA ARG A 82 0.28 -1.02 4.09
C ARG A 82 -0.81 -0.56 3.12
N HIS A 83 -1.65 0.41 3.50
CA HIS A 83 -2.67 0.96 2.60
C HIS A 83 -2.07 1.63 1.36
N LEU A 84 -1.04 2.46 1.53
CA LEU A 84 -0.34 3.08 0.40
C LEU A 84 0.34 2.04 -0.46
N LEU A 85 0.99 1.04 0.14
CA LEU A 85 1.68 -0.02 -0.58
C LEU A 85 0.68 -0.86 -1.41
N ALA A 86 -0.45 -1.28 -0.83
CA ALA A 86 -1.49 -2.02 -1.54
C ALA A 86 -2.03 -1.24 -2.76
N TYR A 87 -2.23 0.06 -2.60
CA TYR A 87 -2.64 0.94 -3.69
C TYR A 87 -1.60 0.98 -4.82
N HIS A 88 -0.34 1.27 -4.51
CA HIS A 88 0.71 1.38 -5.52
C HIS A 88 1.03 0.04 -6.19
N LEU A 89 1.03 -1.07 -5.45
CA LEU A 89 1.20 -2.42 -6.02
C LEU A 89 0.08 -2.75 -7.01
N SER A 90 -1.18 -2.47 -6.65
CA SER A 90 -2.34 -2.67 -7.53
C SER A 90 -2.19 -1.88 -8.84
N ARG A 91 -1.81 -0.61 -8.73
CA ARG A 91 -1.61 0.27 -9.89
C ARG A 91 -0.40 -0.10 -10.73
N ALA A 92 0.61 -0.72 -10.13
CA ALA A 92 1.78 -1.24 -10.82
C ALA A 92 1.56 -2.61 -11.48
N GLY A 93 0.39 -3.23 -11.29
CA GLY A 93 0.06 -4.57 -11.79
C GLY A 93 0.67 -5.72 -10.97
N LEU A 94 1.16 -5.44 -9.76
CA LEU A 94 1.78 -6.41 -8.86
C LEU A 94 0.72 -7.04 -7.94
N PHE A 95 -0.28 -7.68 -8.55
CA PHE A 95 -1.53 -8.07 -7.87
C PHE A 95 -1.36 -9.11 -6.76
N THR A 96 -0.42 -10.06 -6.88
CA THR A 96 -0.13 -11.03 -5.83
C THR A 96 0.38 -10.35 -4.55
N GLN A 97 1.35 -9.44 -4.70
CA GLN A 97 1.88 -8.66 -3.57
C GLN A 97 0.84 -7.70 -3.01
N ALA A 98 0.01 -7.09 -3.87
CA ALA A 98 -1.08 -6.24 -3.43
C ALA A 98 -2.10 -7.01 -2.57
N LEU A 99 -2.45 -8.24 -2.99
CA LEU A 99 -3.37 -9.11 -2.27
C LEU A 99 -2.85 -9.46 -0.87
N GLU A 100 -1.56 -9.75 -0.73
CA GLU A 100 -0.93 -9.97 0.58
C GLU A 100 -1.10 -8.77 1.51
N GLN A 101 -0.88 -7.56 0.99
CA GLN A 101 -1.10 -6.34 1.78
C GLN A 101 -2.58 -6.16 2.17
N PHE A 102 -3.53 -6.43 1.27
CA PHE A 102 -4.96 -6.38 1.61
C PHE A 102 -5.35 -7.39 2.69
N ARG A 103 -4.75 -8.59 2.68
CA ARG A 103 -4.96 -9.60 3.74
C ARG A 103 -4.46 -9.08 5.09
N LEU A 104 -3.29 -8.45 5.12
CA LEU A 104 -2.68 -7.87 6.31
C LEU A 104 -3.41 -6.62 6.84
N ILE A 105 -4.15 -5.92 6.00
CA ILE A 105 -5.00 -4.77 6.37
C ILE A 105 -6.34 -5.24 6.97
N GLY A 106 -6.91 -6.33 6.43
CA GLY A 106 -8.23 -6.79 6.82
C GLY A 106 -9.35 -5.88 6.28
N ARG A 107 -10.30 -5.51 7.15
CA ARG A 107 -11.53 -4.77 6.78
C ARG A 107 -11.43 -3.27 6.98
N TRP A 108 -10.41 -2.79 7.68
CA TRP A 108 -10.26 -1.37 7.96
C TRP A 108 -9.79 -0.64 6.69
N CYS A 109 -10.49 0.42 6.29
CA CYS A 109 -10.16 1.24 5.11
C CYS A 109 -10.01 2.74 5.42
N GLY A 110 -9.80 3.09 6.70
CA GLY A 110 -9.78 4.48 7.19
C GLY A 110 -8.52 5.29 6.87
N ALA A 111 -7.62 4.76 6.04
CA ALA A 111 -6.36 5.41 5.68
C ALA A 111 -6.35 5.94 4.24
N SER A 112 -5.44 6.89 3.99
CA SER A 112 -5.06 7.29 2.64
C SER A 112 -4.50 6.07 1.87
N PRO A 113 -4.76 5.94 0.55
CA PRO A 113 -5.43 6.91 -0.32
C PRO A 113 -6.95 6.76 -0.39
N TRP A 114 -7.53 5.74 0.25
CA TRP A 114 -8.95 5.38 0.10
C TRP A 114 -9.87 6.44 0.68
N ARG A 115 -9.57 6.91 1.90
CA ARG A 115 -10.36 7.93 2.60
C ARG A 115 -10.43 9.27 1.87
N ASP A 116 -9.45 9.54 1.01
CA ASP A 116 -9.34 10.80 0.27
C ASP A 116 -10.15 10.75 -1.05
N GLN A 117 -10.82 9.62 -1.34
CA GLN A 117 -11.70 9.42 -2.49
C GLN A 117 -13.17 9.65 -2.12
N GLY A 118 -14.01 9.93 -3.13
CA GLY A 118 -15.45 10.17 -2.92
C GLY A 118 -16.22 8.98 -2.33
N THR A 119 -15.77 7.74 -2.55
CA THR A 119 -16.38 6.51 -2.02
C THR A 119 -15.30 5.56 -1.46
N PRO A 120 -14.77 5.81 -0.25
CA PRO A 120 -13.61 5.09 0.29
C PRO A 120 -13.78 3.57 0.35
N THR A 121 -14.91 3.10 0.91
CA THR A 121 -15.20 1.67 1.05
C THR A 121 -15.31 0.98 -0.31
N ALA A 122 -16.09 1.56 -1.24
CA ALA A 122 -16.26 1.00 -2.58
C ALA A 122 -14.93 0.95 -3.35
N THR A 123 -14.11 2.00 -3.25
CA THR A 123 -12.80 2.05 -3.93
C THR A 123 -11.83 1.03 -3.34
N PHE A 124 -11.81 0.87 -2.02
CA PHE A 124 -11.00 -0.13 -1.34
C PHE A 124 -11.42 -1.56 -1.71
N ASP A 125 -12.73 -1.85 -1.66
CA ASP A 125 -13.28 -3.17 -2.00
C ASP A 125 -13.06 -3.53 -3.46
N LEU A 126 -13.22 -2.56 -4.37
CA LEU A 126 -12.92 -2.75 -5.78
C LEU A 126 -11.44 -3.09 -5.99
N ALA A 127 -10.53 -2.33 -5.40
CA ALA A 127 -9.09 -2.59 -5.51
C ALA A 127 -8.72 -3.98 -4.96
N ARG A 128 -9.30 -4.36 -3.81
CA ARG A 128 -9.12 -5.68 -3.20
C ARG A 128 -9.68 -6.80 -4.09
N GLY A 129 -10.88 -6.64 -4.65
CA GLY A 129 -11.50 -7.61 -5.55
C GLY A 129 -10.71 -7.79 -6.85
N VAL A 130 -10.18 -6.70 -7.41
CA VAL A 130 -9.29 -6.74 -8.57
C VAL A 130 -8.00 -7.49 -8.24
N ALA A 131 -7.39 -7.23 -7.08
CA ALA A 131 -6.20 -7.94 -6.63
C ALA A 131 -6.47 -9.44 -6.47
N VAL A 132 -7.59 -9.85 -5.87
CA VAL A 132 -8.00 -11.27 -5.81
C VAL A 132 -8.07 -11.87 -7.21
N ARG A 133 -8.86 -11.26 -8.11
CA ARG A 133 -9.09 -11.77 -9.47
C ARG A 133 -7.80 -11.91 -10.29
N LEU A 134 -6.86 -10.98 -10.14
CA LEU A 134 -5.66 -10.91 -10.99
C LEU A 134 -4.39 -11.47 -10.34
N SER A 135 -4.40 -11.78 -9.04
CA SER A 135 -3.25 -12.35 -8.32
C SER A 135 -2.84 -13.75 -8.79
N ARG A 136 -3.68 -14.43 -9.59
CA ARG A 136 -3.54 -15.85 -9.99
C ARG A 136 -3.28 -16.79 -8.80
N THR A 137 -3.62 -16.35 -7.59
CA THR A 137 -3.39 -17.07 -6.34
C THR A 137 -4.67 -17.80 -5.96
N SER A 138 -4.56 -19.02 -5.45
CA SER A 138 -5.73 -19.76 -4.99
C SER A 138 -6.49 -18.97 -3.90
N PRO A 139 -7.83 -19.11 -3.83
CA PRO A 139 -8.63 -18.51 -2.78
C PRO A 139 -8.07 -18.89 -1.39
N LEU A 140 -8.22 -17.99 -0.41
CA LEU A 140 -7.99 -18.38 0.98
C LEU A 140 -8.90 -19.58 1.31
N PRO A 141 -8.42 -20.60 2.03
CA PRO A 141 -9.29 -21.66 2.54
C PRO A 141 -10.43 -21.02 3.34
N ALA A 142 -11.64 -21.58 3.22
CA ALA A 142 -12.79 -21.10 3.96
C ALA A 142 -12.44 -21.06 5.46
N PRO A 143 -12.87 -20.02 6.20
CA PRO A 143 -12.71 -20.02 7.65
C PRO A 143 -13.33 -21.32 8.20
N PRO A 144 -12.72 -21.95 9.22
CA PRO A 144 -13.29 -23.15 9.80
C PRO A 144 -14.73 -22.84 10.22
N THR A 145 -15.66 -23.67 9.77
CA THR A 145 -17.05 -23.63 10.22
C THR A 145 -16.98 -23.74 11.73
N ARG A 146 -17.38 -22.68 12.45
CA ARG A 146 -17.65 -22.80 13.88
C ARG A 146 -18.82 -23.77 13.97
N ASP A 147 -18.53 -25.04 14.27
CA ASP A 147 -19.56 -25.96 14.72
C ASP A 147 -20.17 -25.32 15.96
N LEU A 148 -21.36 -24.75 15.77
CA LEU A 148 -22.27 -24.40 16.85
C LEU A 148 -22.71 -25.74 17.44
N LEU A 149 -21.85 -26.31 18.29
CA LEU A 149 -22.24 -27.38 19.17
C LEU A 149 -23.31 -26.82 20.09
N HIS A 150 -24.54 -27.19 19.77
CA HIS A 150 -25.68 -27.15 20.67
C HIS A 150 -25.27 -27.74 22.02
N HIS A 151 -25.19 -26.90 23.05
CA HIS A 151 -25.30 -27.33 24.43
C HIS A 151 -26.72 -27.01 24.89
N HIS A 152 -27.63 -27.95 24.60
CA HIS A 152 -28.80 -28.18 25.43
C HIS A 152 -28.46 -29.31 26.40
N GLY A 153 -28.45 -28.98 27.68
CA GLY A 153 -28.34 -29.87 28.82
C GLY A 153 -28.63 -29.06 30.07
#